data_AF-A0A453DK26-F1
#
_entry.id   AF-A0A453DK26-F1
#
_cell.length_a   1.000
_cell.length_b   1.000
_cell.length_c   1.000
_cell.angle_alpha   90.00
_cell.angle_beta   90.00
_cell.angle_gamma   90.00
#
_symmetry.space_group_name_H-M   'P 1'
#
loop_
_entity.id
_entity.type
_entity.pdbx_description
1 polymer ?
#
loop_
_entity_poly.entity_id
_entity_poly.type
_entity_poly.pdbx_seq_one_letter_code
_entity_poly.pdbx_strand_id
1 'polypeptide(L)'
;MEASSSTMLKPAYSTPRPLACEMVPLTLFDRATLDIFVPLILVYPAPTPSNKALKEGLRRAVAVYPHLAGRLAVDHRGRRFIHVNNEGVLVVEAVIPVDL
;
A
#
# COMPACT_ATOMS: atom_id res chain seq x y z
N MET A 1 -20.08 8.54 7.66
CA MET A 1 -18.80 8.76 6.96
C MET A 1 -19.01 8.31 5.53
N GLU A 2 -18.96 9.24 4.58
CA GLU A 2 -19.05 8.89 3.16
C GLU A 2 -17.64 8.96 2.56
N ALA A 3 -17.22 7.89 1.88
CA ALA A 3 -15.98 7.90 1.11
C ALA A 3 -16.18 8.79 -0.12
N SER A 4 -15.37 9.84 -0.24
CA SER A 4 -15.43 10.79 -1.36
C SER A 4 -14.66 10.27 -2.58
N SER A 5 -13.64 9.45 -2.38
CA SER A 5 -12.95 8.76 -3.48
C SER A 5 -12.25 7.48 -3.02
N SER A 6 -12.05 6.57 -3.96
CA SER A 6 -11.20 5.39 -3.79
C SER A 6 -10.29 5.25 -5.00
N THR A 7 -8.99 5.07 -4.80
CA THR A 7 -8.03 5.01 -5.91
C THR A 7 -6.87 4.06 -5.62
N MET A 8 -6.46 3.31 -6.65
CA MET A 8 -5.21 2.57 -6.66
C MET A 8 -4.04 3.49 -7.01
N LEU A 9 -3.14 3.73 -6.07
CA LEU A 9 -1.94 4.51 -6.30
C LEU A 9 -0.76 3.62 -6.63
N LYS A 10 -0.31 3.72 -7.89
CA LYS A 10 0.90 3.05 -8.35
C LYS A 10 2.15 3.80 -7.86
N PRO A 11 3.23 3.07 -7.49
CA PRO A 11 4.48 3.69 -7.08
C PRO A 11 5.07 4.60 -8.17
N ALA A 12 5.76 5.66 -7.76
CA ALA A 12 6.51 6.54 -8.65
C ALA A 12 7.99 6.14 -8.63
N TYR A 13 8.44 5.44 -9.68
CA TYR A 13 9.83 5.04 -9.82
C TYR A 13 10.65 6.13 -10.52
N SER A 14 11.77 6.53 -9.91
CA SER A 14 12.75 7.43 -10.55
C SER A 14 13.67 6.71 -11.53
N THR A 15 13.82 5.39 -11.39
CA THR A 15 14.59 4.51 -12.27
C THR A 15 13.85 3.19 -12.48
N PRO A 16 13.96 2.54 -13.67
CA PRO A 16 13.43 1.19 -13.88
C PRO A 16 14.02 0.23 -12.84
N ARG A 17 13.15 -0.54 -12.16
CA ARG A 17 13.59 -1.43 -11.08
C ARG A 17 13.82 -2.87 -11.56
N PRO A 18 14.83 -3.58 -11.01
CA PRO A 18 15.09 -4.98 -11.34
C PRO A 18 13.99 -5.95 -10.89
N LEU A 19 13.33 -5.66 -9.75
CA LEU A 19 12.39 -6.59 -9.08
C LEU A 19 10.96 -6.61 -9.69
N ALA A 20 10.74 -5.94 -10.83
CA ALA A 20 9.44 -5.94 -11.46
C ALA A 20 9.06 -7.37 -11.90
N CYS A 21 7.88 -7.84 -11.51
CA CYS A 21 7.39 -9.19 -11.77
C CYS A 21 8.11 -10.32 -11.02
N GLU A 22 8.85 -10.01 -9.96
CA GLU A 22 9.44 -11.06 -9.12
C GLU A 22 8.40 -11.69 -8.18
N MET A 23 8.57 -13.00 -8.00
CA MET A 23 7.93 -13.76 -6.94
C MET A 23 8.84 -13.73 -5.71
N VAL A 24 8.41 -13.04 -4.65
CA VAL A 24 9.18 -12.96 -3.41
C VAL A 24 8.61 -13.94 -2.39
N PRO A 25 9.31 -15.04 -2.07
CA PRO A 25 8.80 -16.06 -1.16
C PRO A 25 8.70 -15.52 0.27
N LEU A 26 7.67 -15.95 1.00
CA LEU A 26 7.58 -15.68 2.43
C LEU A 26 8.63 -16.49 3.20
N THR A 27 9.29 -15.85 4.16
CA THR A 27 10.24 -16.51 5.07
C THR A 27 9.51 -17.39 6.09
N LEU A 28 10.26 -18.17 6.87
CA LEU A 28 9.69 -18.93 7.98
C LEU A 28 9.00 -18.01 9.01
N PHE A 29 9.58 -16.84 9.29
CA PHE A 29 9.02 -15.87 10.24
C PHE A 29 7.74 -15.23 9.72
N ASP A 30 7.68 -14.91 8.42
CA ASP A 30 6.46 -14.39 7.80
C ASP A 30 5.32 -15.41 7.84
N ARG A 31 5.64 -16.71 7.79
CA ARG A 31 4.65 -17.79 7.85
C ARG A 31 4.23 -18.17 9.28
N ALA A 32 5.05 -17.83 10.27
CA ALA A 32 4.76 -18.06 11.68
C ALA A 32 3.90 -16.95 12.31
N THR A 33 3.74 -15.81 11.62
CA THR A 33 2.91 -14.69 12.06
C THR A 33 1.44 -14.85 11.65
N LEU A 34 0.60 -13.92 12.10
CA LEU A 34 -0.82 -13.87 11.77
C LEU A 34 -1.05 -13.30 10.36
N ASP A 35 -1.95 -13.93 9.60
CA ASP A 35 -2.42 -13.47 8.29
C ASP A 35 -3.56 -12.47 8.46
N ILE A 36 -3.22 -11.26 8.89
CA ILE A 36 -4.19 -10.18 9.21
C ILE A 36 -3.71 -8.81 8.70
N PHE A 37 -4.65 -7.89 8.53
CA PHE A 37 -4.32 -6.46 8.42
C PHE A 37 -4.19 -5.86 9.81
N VAL A 38 -3.01 -5.36 10.16
CA VAL A 38 -2.77 -4.65 11.44
C VAL A 38 -3.20 -3.19 11.27
N PRO A 39 -4.25 -2.71 11.98
CA PRO A 39 -4.72 -1.33 11.82
C PRO A 39 -3.85 -0.33 12.60
N LEU A 40 -3.69 0.88 12.05
CA LEU A 40 -3.05 2.01 12.71
C LEU A 40 -3.84 3.30 12.38
N ILE A 41 -4.15 4.10 13.41
CA ILE A 41 -4.85 5.38 13.26
C ILE A 41 -3.92 6.50 13.77
N LEU A 42 -3.71 7.51 12.94
CA LEU A 42 -2.93 8.70 13.26
C LEU A 42 -3.81 9.95 13.10
N VAL A 43 -3.73 10.87 14.06
CA VAL A 43 -4.53 12.11 14.09
C VAL A 43 -3.58 13.29 14.11
N TYR A 44 -3.81 14.26 13.23
CA TYR A 44 -2.98 15.45 13.07
C TYR A 44 -3.83 16.71 13.24
N PRO A 45 -3.38 17.70 14.06
CA PRO A 45 -4.06 18.98 14.13
C PRO A 45 -3.87 19.77 12.83
N ALA A 46 -4.81 20.66 12.52
CA ALA A 46 -4.66 21.58 11.40
C ALA A 46 -3.49 22.57 11.64
N PRO A 47 -2.82 23.03 10.57
CA PRO A 47 -3.05 22.67 9.16
C PRO A 47 -2.40 21.34 8.76
N THR A 48 -3.06 20.60 7.87
CA THR A 48 -2.51 19.37 7.27
C THR A 48 -2.14 19.59 5.80
N PRO A 49 -1.22 18.79 5.23
CA PRO A 49 -0.97 18.81 3.79
C PRO A 49 -2.24 18.50 2.99
N SER A 50 -2.31 18.99 1.75
CA SER A 50 -3.40 18.64 0.85
C SER A 50 -3.36 17.16 0.49
N ASN A 51 -4.52 16.57 0.14
CA ASN A 51 -4.56 15.18 -0.30
C ASN A 51 -3.66 14.91 -1.51
N LYS A 52 -3.54 15.88 -2.43
CA LYS A 52 -2.62 15.79 -3.57
C LYS A 52 -1.18 15.61 -3.11
N ALA A 53 -0.74 16.39 -2.13
CA ALA A 53 0.61 16.28 -1.57
C ALA A 53 0.84 14.93 -0.86
N LEU A 54 -0.16 14.46 -0.10
CA LEU A 54 -0.10 13.15 0.56
C LEU A 54 -0.01 11.99 -0.44
N LYS A 55 -0.86 11.98 -1.47
CA LYS A 55 -0.84 10.94 -2.51
C LYS A 55 0.50 10.91 -3.23
N GLU A 56 1.06 12.07 -3.57
CA GLU A 56 2.35 12.17 -4.27
C GLU A 56 3.52 11.75 -3.37
N GLY A 57 3.49 12.11 -2.09
CA GLY A 57 4.44 11.59 -1.10
C GLY A 57 4.36 10.06 -0.97
N LEU A 58 3.15 9.50 -0.88
CA LEU A 58 2.92 8.07 -0.76
C LEU A 58 3.43 7.29 -1.97
N ARG A 59 3.22 7.79 -3.19
CA ARG A 59 3.73 7.17 -4.42
C ARG A 59 5.24 7.00 -4.39
N ARG A 60 5.98 7.99 -3.87
CA ARG A 60 7.45 7.91 -3.72
C ARG A 60 7.86 7.01 -2.56
N ALA A 61 7.17 7.08 -1.43
CA ALA A 61 7.46 6.25 -0.26
C ALA A 61 7.29 4.77 -0.57
N VAL A 62 6.16 4.38 -1.18
CA VAL A 62 5.87 3.01 -1.59
C VAL A 62 6.82 2.53 -2.67
N ALA A 63 7.30 3.43 -3.55
CA ALA A 63 8.29 3.05 -4.54
C ALA A 63 9.50 2.40 -3.87
N VAL A 64 9.99 2.90 -2.73
CA VAL A 64 11.13 2.32 -1.97
C VAL A 64 10.86 0.90 -1.49
N TYR A 65 9.60 0.50 -1.29
CA TYR A 65 9.18 -0.81 -0.77
C TYR A 65 8.23 -1.53 -1.76
N PRO A 66 8.73 -2.12 -2.87
CA PRO A 66 7.90 -2.67 -3.94
C PRO A 66 6.88 -3.72 -3.50
N HIS A 67 7.20 -4.51 -2.47
CA HIS A 67 6.32 -5.51 -1.88
C HIS A 67 4.97 -4.92 -1.41
N LEU A 68 4.98 -3.67 -0.92
CA LEU A 68 3.77 -2.97 -0.46
C LEU A 68 2.84 -2.57 -1.62
N ALA A 69 3.36 -2.44 -2.84
CA ALA A 69 2.58 -2.23 -4.04
C ALA A 69 2.21 -3.54 -4.77
N GLY A 70 2.62 -4.69 -4.23
CA GLY A 70 2.37 -6.01 -4.78
C GLY A 70 1.05 -6.63 -4.32
N ARG A 71 0.91 -7.94 -4.53
CA ARG A 71 -0.21 -8.74 -4.03
C ARG A 71 0.29 -10.03 -3.40
N LEU A 72 -0.33 -10.45 -2.31
CA LEU A 72 -0.13 -11.80 -1.79
C LEU A 72 -0.75 -12.80 -2.78
N ALA A 73 -0.02 -13.85 -3.11
CA ALA A 73 -0.41 -14.87 -4.08
C ALA A 73 0.02 -16.27 -3.62
N VAL A 74 -0.43 -17.29 -4.33
CA VAL A 74 -0.14 -18.70 -4.06
C VAL A 74 0.39 -19.33 -5.34
N ASP A 75 1.50 -20.06 -5.25
CA ASP A 75 2.09 -20.73 -6.40
C ASP A 75 1.40 -22.08 -6.71
N HIS A 76 1.82 -22.74 -7.79
CA HIS A 76 1.27 -24.03 -8.21
C HIS A 76 1.51 -25.18 -7.20
N ARG A 77 2.33 -24.97 -6.16
CA ARG A 77 2.59 -25.93 -5.07
C ARG A 77 1.89 -25.53 -3.77
N GLY A 78 1.03 -24.51 -3.79
CA GLY A 78 0.32 -24.03 -2.61
C GLY A 78 1.17 -23.14 -1.69
N ARG A 79 2.35 -22.67 -2.12
CA ARG A 79 3.22 -21.81 -1.31
C ARG A 79 2.85 -20.35 -1.50
N ARG A 80 2.71 -19.62 -0.38
CA ARG A 80 2.43 -18.18 -0.37
C ARG A 80 3.69 -17.38 -0.71
N PHE A 81 3.50 -16.33 -1.49
CA PHE A 81 4.56 -15.39 -1.88
C PHE A 81 3.95 -14.02 -2.17
N ILE A 82 4.79 -12.98 -2.24
CA ILE A 82 4.40 -11.64 -2.68
C ILE A 82 4.74 -11.51 -4.15
N HIS A 83 3.73 -11.27 -4.99
CA HIS A 83 3.89 -10.92 -6.39
C HIS A 83 4.13 -9.40 -6.51
N VAL A 84 5.33 -9.00 -6.92
CA VAL A 84 5.71 -7.58 -7.09
C VAL A 84 5.22 -7.06 -8.44
N ASN A 85 3.89 -6.89 -8.55
CA ASN A 85 3.18 -6.57 -9.79
C ASN A 85 2.84 -5.08 -9.98
N ASN A 86 3.24 -4.21 -9.06
CA ASN A 86 3.01 -2.77 -9.12
C ASN A 86 1.52 -2.38 -9.23
N GLU A 87 0.61 -3.22 -8.74
CA GLU A 87 -0.82 -2.90 -8.67
C GLU A 87 -1.08 -1.66 -7.79
N GLY A 88 -0.22 -1.42 -6.80
CA GLY A 88 -0.24 -0.21 -5.99
C GLY A 88 -0.96 -0.39 -4.65
N VAL A 89 -1.18 0.74 -3.97
CA VAL A 89 -1.82 0.83 -2.65
C VAL A 89 -3.18 1.52 -2.71
N LEU A 90 -4.11 1.06 -1.89
CA LEU A 90 -5.45 1.64 -1.81
C LEU A 90 -5.42 2.93 -1.01
N VAL A 91 -5.90 4.01 -1.61
CA VAL A 91 -6.14 5.26 -0.91
C VAL A 91 -7.62 5.57 -1.00
N VAL A 92 -8.23 5.74 0.17
CA VAL A 92 -9.61 6.19 0.33
C VAL A 92 -9.58 7.58 0.95
N GLU A 93 -10.24 8.51 0.30
CA GLU A 93 -10.49 9.85 0.85
C GLU A 93 -11.91 9.88 1.40
N ALA A 94 -12.09 10.54 2.53
CA ALA A 94 -13.40 10.70 3.15
C ALA A 94 -13.47 12.08 3.80
N VAL A 95 -14.69 12.62 3.88
CA VAL A 95 -14.98 13.84 4.60
C VAL A 95 -16.03 13.50 5.64
N ILE A 96 -15.80 13.95 6.87
CA ILE A 96 -16.77 13.85 7.95
C ILE A 96 -17.30 15.28 8.12
N PRO A 97 -18.59 15.54 7.80
CA PRO A 97 -19.18 16.83 8.14
C PRO A 97 -19.14 16.97 9.65
N VAL A 98 -18.67 18.14 10.11
CA VAL A 98 -18.73 18.50 11.51
C VAL A 98 -19.89 19.47 11.62
N ASP A 99 -20.99 19.02 12.22
CA ASP A 99 -22.02 19.95 12.68
C ASP A 99 -21.42 20.67 13.88
N LEU A 100 -21.07 21.94 13.69
CA LEU A 100 -20.61 22.84 14.76
C LEU A 100 -21.77 23.70 15.26
#